data_AF-S4RBP2-F1
#
_entry.id   AF-S4RBP2-F1
#
_cell.length_a   1.000
_cell.length_b   1.000
_cell.length_c   1.000
_cell.angle_alpha   90.00
_cell.angle_beta   90.00
_cell.angle_gamma   90.00
#
_symmetry.space_group_name_H-M   'P 1'
#
loop_
_entity.id
_entity.type
_entity.pdbx_description
1 polymer ?
#
loop_
_entity_poly.entity_id
_entity_poly.type
_entity_poly.pdbx_seq_one_letter_code
_entity_poly.pdbx_strand_id
1 'polypeptide(L)'
;LDMEATSLHLTRLQRMSLRASEHQFVAAHMERLQRPFVVARLEHLPPTFPIGDGHSRRLQPGLAYRVCVLALLHAPAQQASVYVSSPCSPPVLLEAQPVIGEDEGLVWVVGPVLATIIIIVIVIAILLYKSKPDRSKREAEVKGCLPAPSKDTGHSGSADPVQMRRLNHQTPGMEMHPPIPVSEFAGHVERLKANDNMLFSQEYESIDPGQQFTWDHSNLEINKHKNRYANVVAYDHSRVILHTIDGVPGSDYINANYIDGYRRHNAYIASQGPLADTVADFWRMVWEQRSSTIVMMTKLEERARVKCDQYWPNRGSESYGLVQVTLTDTVELATYSTRSFTLTRSGCTERRDVRQFQFTAWPDHGVPEFPTPVLAFLRRVRAAWGSSADGGPLIVHCRQRSDVCGCFFVGLFMQEGHYGCITVSLYLQVTCMRAQRNYMVQTEEQYAFVHTALVEAVSSGCTETPARSLHAHLQRLSQSVSHTEPRTTGLHLEFQRLQMSKLRVSTAPSGALPCNKLKNRLLTVIPPDSSRVALQAIRGTQGSDYINASYIDGYRSQQRAYIATQGPLPETTEDLWRMLWEQNSTIVVMLTKLREMGR
;
A
#
# COMPACT_ATOMS: atom_id res chain seq x y z
N LEU A 1 32.10 -24.03 25.42
CA LEU A 1 32.00 -22.57 25.24
C LEU A 1 32.56 -21.88 26.48
N ASP A 2 33.31 -20.79 26.30
CA ASP A 2 33.74 -19.92 27.40
C ASP A 2 32.62 -18.89 27.69
N MET A 3 31.98 -19.06 28.83
CA MET A 3 30.78 -18.31 29.18
C MET A 3 31.11 -16.98 29.89
N GLU A 4 32.35 -16.80 30.34
CA GLU A 4 32.79 -15.63 31.12
C GLU A 4 32.99 -14.41 30.22
N ALA A 5 33.66 -14.59 29.07
CA ALA A 5 33.79 -13.57 28.03
C ALA A 5 32.43 -13.13 27.47
N THR A 6 31.48 -14.07 27.39
CA THR A 6 30.13 -13.84 26.88
C THR A 6 29.27 -13.03 27.87
N SER A 7 29.40 -13.31 29.17
CA SER A 7 28.74 -12.57 30.25
C SER A 7 29.19 -11.10 30.28
N LEU A 8 30.48 -10.83 30.13
CA LEU A 8 31.03 -9.47 30.08
C LEU A 8 30.47 -8.66 28.91
N HIS A 9 30.25 -9.31 27.77
CA HIS A 9 29.66 -8.69 26.58
C HIS A 9 28.17 -8.39 26.74
N LEU A 10 27.39 -9.31 27.33
CA LEU A 10 25.97 -9.11 27.64
C LEU A 10 25.76 -7.96 28.65
N THR A 11 26.66 -7.83 29.63
CA THR A 11 26.65 -6.73 30.61
C THR A 11 26.89 -5.36 29.94
N ARG A 12 27.68 -5.31 28.86
CA ARG A 12 27.87 -4.09 28.05
C ARG A 12 26.62 -3.76 27.23
N LEU A 13 25.97 -4.75 26.64
CA LEU A 13 24.72 -4.58 25.87
C LEU A 13 23.53 -4.15 26.73
N GLN A 14 23.48 -4.60 27.99
CA GLN A 14 22.49 -4.15 28.99
C GLN A 14 22.49 -2.62 29.17
N ARG A 15 23.64 -1.96 29.01
CA ARG A 15 23.77 -0.49 29.11
C ARG A 15 23.30 0.26 27.86
N MET A 16 22.97 -0.43 26.76
CA MET A 16 22.59 0.15 25.47
C MET A 16 21.14 -0.16 25.04
N SER A 17 20.24 -0.46 25.98
CA SER A 17 18.89 -0.99 25.68
C SER A 17 18.06 -0.13 24.70
N LEU A 18 17.79 -0.69 23.51
CA LEU A 18 16.66 -0.37 22.63
C LEU A 18 15.56 -1.44 22.84
N ARG A 19 14.31 -0.97 22.98
CA ARG A 19 13.12 -1.79 23.21
C ARG A 19 12.76 -2.61 21.95
N ALA A 20 12.65 -3.92 22.07
CA ALA A 20 11.98 -4.78 21.10
C ALA A 20 11.12 -5.82 21.84
N SER A 21 9.84 -5.89 21.49
CA SER A 21 8.86 -6.79 22.12
C SER A 21 8.98 -8.23 21.64
N GLU A 22 8.87 -9.14 22.61
CA GLU A 22 8.90 -10.62 22.66
C GLU A 22 8.79 -11.47 21.37
N HIS A 23 8.08 -11.06 20.32
CA HIS A 23 7.74 -11.98 19.22
C HIS A 23 8.52 -11.78 17.90
N GLN A 24 9.06 -10.59 17.63
CA GLN A 24 9.63 -10.31 16.30
C GLN A 24 11.13 -10.60 16.18
N PHE A 25 11.90 -10.47 17.26
CA PHE A 25 13.35 -10.66 17.18
C PHE A 25 13.74 -12.14 17.10
N VAL A 26 13.07 -12.99 17.90
CA VAL A 26 13.32 -14.44 17.88
C VAL A 26 12.85 -15.03 16.55
N ALA A 27 11.70 -14.62 16.02
CA ALA A 27 11.21 -15.10 14.73
C ALA A 27 12.11 -14.68 13.55
N ALA A 28 12.48 -13.40 13.45
CA ALA A 28 13.24 -12.88 12.31
C ALA A 28 14.71 -13.37 12.27
N HIS A 29 15.31 -13.68 13.43
CA HIS A 29 16.66 -14.25 13.48
C HIS A 29 16.64 -15.80 13.35
N MET A 30 15.55 -16.46 13.76
CA MET A 30 15.41 -17.92 13.69
C MET A 30 14.87 -18.45 12.34
N GLU A 31 14.14 -17.66 11.55
CA GLU A 31 13.66 -18.08 10.22
C GLU A 31 14.77 -18.23 9.18
N ARG A 32 15.93 -17.61 9.42
CA ARG A 32 17.07 -17.65 8.49
C ARG A 32 17.93 -18.92 8.62
N LEU A 33 17.66 -19.75 9.63
CA LEU A 33 18.39 -20.99 9.92
C LEU A 33 17.43 -22.18 9.72
N GLN A 34 17.65 -22.99 8.69
CA GLN A 34 16.85 -24.20 8.45
C GLN A 34 16.93 -25.12 9.69
N ARG A 35 15.82 -25.16 10.44
CA ARG A 35 15.51 -25.96 11.65
C ARG A 35 16.31 -25.57 12.92
N PRO A 36 15.73 -24.76 13.84
CA PRO A 36 16.37 -24.45 15.11
C PRO A 36 16.23 -25.58 16.14
N PHE A 37 17.30 -25.86 16.89
CA PHE A 37 17.29 -26.74 18.06
C PHE A 37 17.70 -25.94 19.30
N VAL A 38 16.86 -25.92 20.34
CA VAL A 38 17.24 -25.41 21.65
C VAL A 38 18.01 -26.50 22.38
N VAL A 39 19.27 -26.21 22.71
CA VAL A 39 20.18 -27.19 23.33
C VAL A 39 19.94 -27.25 24.84
N ALA A 40 19.92 -26.14 25.59
CA ALA A 40 19.64 -26.15 27.03
C ALA A 40 19.08 -24.81 27.55
N ARG A 41 18.35 -24.85 28.67
CA ARG A 41 17.91 -23.69 29.45
C ARG A 41 18.48 -23.82 30.86
N LEU A 42 19.23 -22.81 31.32
CA LEU A 42 19.92 -22.82 32.61
C LEU A 42 19.52 -21.58 33.41
N GLU A 43 19.24 -21.74 34.70
CA GLU A 43 18.91 -20.61 35.61
C GLU A 43 20.17 -19.86 36.08
N HIS A 44 21.30 -20.57 36.16
CA HIS A 44 22.61 -20.01 36.47
C HIS A 44 23.62 -20.43 35.40
N LEU A 45 24.48 -19.50 34.97
CA LEU A 45 25.41 -19.70 33.87
C LEU A 45 26.71 -20.35 34.39
N PRO A 46 27.01 -21.62 34.06
CA PRO A 46 28.27 -22.25 34.47
C PRO A 46 29.45 -21.68 33.67
N PRO A 47 30.69 -21.75 34.20
CA PRO A 47 31.88 -21.25 33.50
C PRO A 47 32.14 -21.97 32.17
N THR A 48 31.79 -23.26 32.10
CA THR A 48 31.84 -24.06 30.87
C THR A 48 30.57 -24.89 30.74
N PHE A 49 30.11 -25.07 29.51
CA PHE A 49 28.95 -25.90 29.19
C PHE A 49 29.28 -26.87 28.04
N PRO A 50 29.25 -28.19 28.28
CA PRO A 50 29.41 -29.19 27.23
C PRO A 50 28.11 -29.35 26.44
N ILE A 51 28.21 -29.28 25.13
CA ILE A 51 27.06 -29.35 24.22
C ILE A 51 26.78 -30.82 23.91
N GLY A 52 25.56 -31.29 24.16
CA GLY A 52 25.08 -32.61 23.71
C GLY A 52 24.99 -33.71 24.77
N ASP A 53 25.26 -33.43 26.06
CA ASP A 53 25.15 -34.43 27.13
C ASP A 53 24.17 -34.03 28.25
N GLY A 54 23.42 -35.02 28.74
CA GLY A 54 22.61 -35.05 29.98
C GLY A 54 21.43 -34.07 30.10
N HIS A 55 21.63 -32.79 29.79
CA HIS A 55 20.66 -31.70 29.97
C HIS A 55 20.25 -31.04 28.64
N SER A 56 20.62 -31.67 27.52
CA SER A 56 20.39 -31.14 26.17
C SER A 56 19.96 -32.19 25.16
N ARG A 57 19.23 -31.78 24.10
CA ARG A 57 18.97 -32.67 22.96
C ARG A 57 20.29 -32.95 22.23
N ARG A 58 20.56 -34.24 21.94
CA ARG A 58 21.74 -34.66 21.16
C ARG A 58 21.72 -34.02 19.78
N LEU A 59 22.85 -33.43 19.38
CA LEU A 59 23.04 -32.86 18.06
C LEU A 59 23.17 -33.99 17.02
N GLN A 60 22.61 -33.78 15.83
CA GLN A 60 22.72 -34.74 14.73
C GLN A 60 24.09 -34.61 14.04
N PRO A 61 24.81 -35.72 13.82
CA PRO A 61 26.04 -35.74 13.02
C PRO A 61 25.82 -35.26 11.58
N GLY A 62 26.81 -34.61 10.98
CA GLY A 62 26.77 -34.14 9.58
C GLY A 62 26.07 -32.80 9.34
N LEU A 63 25.53 -32.16 10.39
CA LEU A 63 24.97 -30.81 10.31
C LEU A 63 25.92 -29.77 10.92
N ALA A 64 25.90 -28.57 10.34
CA ALA A 64 26.64 -27.42 10.85
C ALA A 64 25.76 -26.61 11.83
N TYR A 65 26.24 -26.42 13.06
CA TYR A 65 25.52 -25.69 14.09
C TYR A 65 26.20 -24.36 14.42
N ARG A 66 25.40 -23.33 14.70
CA ARG A 66 25.88 -22.08 15.28
C ARG A 66 25.32 -21.96 16.69
N VAL A 67 26.15 -21.56 17.64
CA VAL A 67 25.76 -21.51 19.04
C VAL A 67 25.76 -20.07 19.54
N CYS A 68 24.68 -19.65 20.18
CA CYS A 68 24.54 -18.37 20.85
C CYS A 68 23.91 -18.53 22.23
N VAL A 69 24.16 -17.58 23.11
CA VAL A 69 23.62 -17.55 24.47
C VAL A 69 22.53 -16.49 24.54
N LEU A 70 21.31 -16.89 24.88
CA LEU A 70 20.19 -15.98 25.09
C LEU A 70 19.95 -15.78 26.59
N ALA A 71 20.09 -14.56 27.08
CA ALA A 71 19.86 -14.19 28.47
C ALA A 71 18.53 -13.44 28.61
N LEU A 72 17.74 -13.80 29.63
CA LEU A 72 16.55 -13.07 30.05
C LEU A 72 16.96 -11.97 31.05
N LEU A 73 16.62 -10.72 30.75
CA LEU A 73 16.80 -9.59 31.65
C LEU A 73 15.49 -9.36 32.43
N HIS A 74 15.54 -9.58 33.75
CA HIS A 74 14.41 -9.27 34.63
C HIS A 74 14.28 -7.74 34.77
N ALA A 75 13.13 -7.19 34.38
CA ALA A 75 12.73 -5.82 34.69
C ALA A 75 11.80 -5.82 35.93
N PRO A 76 11.87 -4.84 36.84
CA PRO A 76 10.93 -4.76 37.96
C PRO A 76 9.53 -4.41 37.42
N ALA A 77 8.58 -5.30 37.71
CA ALA A 77 7.12 -5.17 37.64
C ALA A 77 6.52 -4.16 36.60
N GLN A 78 5.86 -4.73 35.58
CA GLN A 78 4.97 -4.12 34.57
C GLN A 78 5.53 -3.73 33.19
N GLN A 79 6.72 -4.20 32.79
CA GLN A 79 7.15 -4.15 31.38
C GLN A 79 7.64 -5.52 30.90
N ALA A 80 7.41 -5.80 29.61
CA ALA A 80 7.70 -7.07 28.93
C ALA A 80 9.14 -7.55 29.16
N SER A 81 9.31 -8.87 29.26
CA SER A 81 10.59 -9.57 29.36
C SER A 81 11.54 -9.15 28.24
N VAL A 82 12.70 -8.58 28.59
CA VAL A 82 13.73 -8.21 27.60
C VAL A 82 14.74 -9.34 27.50
N TYR A 83 15.06 -9.78 26.29
CA TYR A 83 16.08 -10.80 26.05
C TYR A 83 17.28 -10.18 25.31
N VAL A 84 18.50 -10.65 25.62
CA VAL A 84 19.71 -10.27 24.91
C VAL A 84 20.45 -11.54 24.47
N SER A 85 20.86 -11.58 23.22
CA SER A 85 21.67 -12.67 22.66
C SER A 85 23.15 -12.28 22.59
N SER A 86 24.03 -13.23 22.85
CA SER A 86 25.44 -13.11 22.48
C SER A 86 25.62 -13.19 20.96
N PRO A 87 26.78 -12.75 20.42
CA PRO A 87 27.20 -13.13 19.09
C PRO A 87 27.18 -14.66 18.92
N CYS A 88 26.75 -15.13 17.75
CA CYS A 88 26.80 -16.55 17.41
C CYS A 88 28.24 -16.99 17.14
N SER A 89 28.59 -18.21 17.54
CA SER A 89 29.83 -18.85 17.16
C SER A 89 29.95 -19.02 15.63
N PRO A 90 31.17 -19.18 15.10
CA PRO A 90 31.38 -19.78 13.78
C PRO A 90 30.66 -21.14 13.69
N PRO A 91 30.29 -21.60 12.48
CA PRO A 91 29.63 -22.90 12.30
C PRO A 91 30.55 -24.04 12.77
N VAL A 92 30.01 -24.90 13.64
CA VAL A 92 30.66 -26.11 14.16
C VAL A 92 30.05 -27.31 13.45
N LEU A 93 30.86 -28.08 12.73
CA LEU A 93 30.44 -29.32 12.08
C LEU A 93 30.61 -30.48 13.07
N LEU A 94 29.55 -31.23 13.33
CA LEU A 94 29.68 -32.48 14.08
C LEU A 94 30.12 -33.60 13.12
N GLU A 95 31.36 -34.06 13.24
CA GLU A 95 31.86 -35.18 12.44
C GLU A 95 31.08 -36.46 12.76
N ALA A 96 30.60 -37.14 11.73
CA ALA A 96 29.99 -38.45 11.88
C ALA A 96 31.10 -39.47 12.18
N GLN A 97 31.07 -40.10 13.36
CA GLN A 97 31.91 -41.26 13.59
C GLN A 97 31.51 -42.39 12.63
N PRO A 98 32.47 -43.09 12.01
CA PRO A 98 32.17 -44.23 11.17
C PRO A 98 31.62 -45.35 12.05
N VAL A 99 30.36 -45.70 11.86
CA VAL A 99 29.78 -46.92 12.44
C VAL A 99 30.34 -48.09 11.65
N ILE A 100 31.33 -48.77 12.22
CA ILE A 100 31.73 -50.12 11.83
C ILE A 100 30.58 -51.04 12.30
N GLY A 101 30.07 -51.85 11.36
CA GLY A 101 28.77 -52.50 11.48
C GLY A 101 28.74 -53.72 12.40
N GLU A 102 27.50 -54.17 12.67
CA GLU A 102 27.09 -55.57 12.82
C GLU A 102 25.55 -55.61 12.82
N ASP A 103 24.97 -56.33 11.85
CA ASP A 103 23.72 -57.12 11.90
C ASP A 103 23.03 -57.21 10.53
N GLU A 104 23.73 -57.85 9.57
CA GLU A 104 23.10 -58.54 8.45
C GLU A 104 22.47 -59.85 8.96
N GLY A 105 21.16 -59.82 9.24
CA GLY A 105 20.44 -61.05 9.60
C GLY A 105 18.93 -61.02 9.44
N LEU A 106 18.29 -59.85 9.46
CA LEU A 106 16.82 -59.75 9.53
C LEU A 106 16.12 -59.41 8.19
N VAL A 107 16.87 -58.97 7.18
CA VAL A 107 16.31 -58.42 5.93
C VAL A 107 15.74 -59.51 5.00
N TRP A 108 16.29 -60.72 5.05
CA TRP A 108 15.92 -61.80 4.10
C TRP A 108 14.60 -62.53 4.44
N VAL A 109 14.08 -62.36 5.66
CA VAL A 109 12.83 -63.03 6.09
C VAL A 109 11.61 -62.11 6.03
N VAL A 110 11.80 -60.79 6.24
CA VAL A 110 10.69 -59.83 6.33
C VAL A 110 10.21 -59.33 4.96
N GLY A 111 11.12 -59.23 3.97
CA GLY A 111 10.79 -58.76 2.62
C GLY A 111 9.75 -59.61 1.87
N PRO A 112 9.89 -60.94 1.81
CA PRO A 112 8.95 -61.80 1.08
C PRO A 112 7.53 -61.82 1.67
N VAL A 113 7.41 -61.69 3.00
CA VAL A 113 6.12 -61.69 3.72
C VAL A 113 5.36 -60.39 3.47
N LEU A 114 6.05 -59.24 3.43
CA LEU A 114 5.42 -57.96 3.10
C LEU A 114 4.95 -57.91 1.64
N ALA A 115 5.74 -58.47 0.71
CA ALA A 115 5.37 -58.52 -0.70
C ALA A 115 4.12 -59.36 -0.95
N THR A 116 3.97 -60.49 -0.24
CA THR A 116 2.77 -61.35 -0.35
C THR A 116 1.51 -60.68 0.21
N ILE A 117 1.61 -59.96 1.33
CA ILE A 117 0.48 -59.20 1.89
C ILE A 117 0.02 -58.10 0.93
N ILE A 118 0.95 -57.38 0.30
CA ILE A 118 0.63 -56.32 -0.66
C ILE A 118 -0.09 -56.88 -1.90
N ILE A 119 0.35 -58.03 -2.41
CA ILE A 119 -0.29 -58.68 -3.56
C ILE A 119 -1.72 -59.09 -3.21
N ILE A 120 -1.97 -59.66 -2.03
CA ILE A 120 -3.31 -60.05 -1.58
C ILE A 120 -4.25 -58.84 -1.50
N VAL A 121 -3.79 -57.70 -0.97
CA VAL A 121 -4.57 -56.47 -0.89
C VAL A 121 -4.93 -55.94 -2.29
N ILE A 122 -4.01 -56.00 -3.25
CA ILE A 122 -4.25 -55.58 -4.63
C ILE A 122 -5.28 -56.49 -5.32
N VAL A 123 -5.21 -57.81 -5.11
CA VAL A 123 -6.20 -58.76 -5.67
C VAL A 123 -7.59 -58.51 -5.08
N ILE A 124 -7.70 -58.26 -3.77
CA ILE A 124 -8.98 -57.93 -3.12
C ILE A 124 -9.55 -56.61 -3.69
N ALA A 125 -8.71 -55.59 -3.89
CA ALA A 125 -9.13 -54.32 -4.48
C ALA A 125 -9.65 -54.48 -5.92
N ILE A 126 -8.99 -55.32 -6.73
CA ILE A 126 -9.43 -55.61 -8.11
C ILE A 126 -10.76 -56.38 -8.14
N LEU A 127 -10.96 -57.31 -7.21
CA LEU A 127 -12.22 -58.06 -7.08
C LEU A 127 -13.38 -57.18 -6.60
N LEU A 128 -13.12 -56.23 -5.71
CA LEU A 128 -14.11 -55.23 -5.28
C LEU A 128 -14.42 -54.20 -6.37
N TYR A 129 -13.45 -53.87 -7.22
CA TYR A 129 -13.65 -52.94 -8.33
C TYR A 129 -14.43 -53.56 -9.49
N LYS A 130 -14.35 -54.88 -9.67
CA LYS A 130 -15.11 -55.62 -10.70
C LYS A 130 -16.54 -56.04 -10.30
N SER A 131 -16.98 -55.83 -9.06
CA SER A 131 -18.27 -56.33 -8.57
C SER A 131 -19.44 -55.33 -8.55
N LYS A 132 -19.31 -54.12 -9.11
CA LYS A 132 -20.46 -53.20 -9.23
C LYS A 132 -20.90 -53.00 -10.68
N PRO A 133 -22.12 -53.47 -11.04
CA PRO A 133 -22.72 -53.25 -12.34
C PRO A 133 -23.49 -51.91 -12.42
N ASP A 134 -23.58 -51.48 -13.67
CA ASP A 134 -24.23 -50.32 -14.26
C ASP A 134 -25.75 -50.23 -14.00
N ARG A 135 -26.29 -49.02 -13.74
CA ARG A 135 -27.70 -48.68 -14.00
C ARG A 135 -27.97 -47.17 -14.02
N SER A 136 -28.55 -46.72 -15.14
CA SER A 136 -28.87 -45.34 -15.49
C SER A 136 -30.23 -44.82 -14.98
N LYS A 137 -30.32 -43.48 -14.84
CA LYS A 137 -31.43 -42.52 -15.15
C LYS A 137 -32.79 -42.56 -14.39
N ARG A 138 -33.29 -41.32 -14.17
CA ARG A 138 -34.64 -40.80 -13.77
C ARG A 138 -34.97 -40.90 -12.27
N GLU A 139 -35.68 -39.97 -11.60
CA GLU A 139 -36.37 -38.70 -11.90
C GLU A 139 -36.75 -38.07 -10.53
N ALA A 140 -36.74 -36.73 -10.47
CA ALA A 140 -37.78 -35.87 -9.87
C ALA A 140 -38.13 -35.90 -8.34
N GLU A 141 -37.79 -34.77 -7.69
CA GLU A 141 -38.72 -33.79 -7.09
C GLU A 141 -39.22 -33.85 -5.60
N VAL A 142 -39.05 -32.67 -4.95
CA VAL A 142 -39.91 -31.99 -3.96
C VAL A 142 -39.68 -32.13 -2.42
N LYS A 143 -39.43 -30.95 -1.84
CA LYS A 143 -39.71 -30.41 -0.47
C LYS A 143 -38.72 -30.66 0.68
N GLY A 144 -38.08 -29.56 1.10
CA GLY A 144 -38.49 -28.91 2.36
C GLY A 144 -37.40 -28.59 3.39
N CYS A 145 -37.23 -27.27 3.63
CA CYS A 145 -36.75 -26.59 4.84
C CYS A 145 -35.33 -26.80 5.38
N LEU A 146 -34.74 -25.64 5.70
CA LEU A 146 -33.52 -25.31 6.48
C LEU A 146 -33.04 -26.37 7.51
N PRO A 147 -31.73 -26.39 7.77
CA PRO A 147 -31.26 -25.73 9.00
C PRO A 147 -30.02 -24.83 8.81
N ALA A 148 -29.79 -24.04 9.85
CA ALA A 148 -28.86 -22.90 9.95
C ALA A 148 -27.38 -23.31 10.21
N PRO A 149 -26.46 -22.37 10.52
CA PRO A 149 -25.12 -22.31 9.95
C PRO A 149 -24.12 -23.25 10.65
N SER A 150 -23.36 -24.02 9.88
CA SER A 150 -22.20 -24.74 10.39
C SER A 150 -21.06 -23.77 10.68
N LYS A 151 -20.74 -23.64 11.97
CA LYS A 151 -19.41 -23.25 12.45
C LYS A 151 -18.40 -24.25 11.91
N ASP A 152 -17.52 -23.82 11.01
CA ASP A 152 -16.19 -24.41 10.86
C ASP A 152 -15.17 -23.28 10.77
N THR A 153 -14.68 -22.91 11.94
CA THR A 153 -13.37 -22.30 12.14
C THR A 153 -12.32 -23.38 11.87
N GLY A 154 -11.74 -23.37 10.66
CA GLY A 154 -10.60 -24.19 10.28
C GLY A 154 -9.64 -23.37 9.43
N HIS A 155 -8.62 -22.80 10.07
CA HIS A 155 -7.43 -22.32 9.36
C HIS A 155 -6.70 -23.53 8.76
N SER A 156 -7.01 -23.89 7.52
CA SER A 156 -6.10 -24.69 6.70
C SER A 156 -5.51 -23.75 5.66
N GLY A 157 -4.24 -23.39 5.84
CA GLY A 157 -3.44 -22.83 4.75
C GLY A 157 -3.45 -23.84 3.61
N SER A 158 -4.17 -23.55 2.53
CA SER A 158 -3.97 -24.29 1.29
C SER A 158 -2.63 -23.85 0.74
N ALA A 159 -1.60 -24.67 0.95
CA ALA A 159 -0.34 -24.55 0.24
C ALA A 159 -0.58 -24.98 -1.22
N ASP A 160 -1.19 -24.10 -2.01
CA ASP A 160 -1.27 -24.27 -3.45
C ASP A 160 0.15 -24.01 -4.03
N PRO A 161 0.77 -24.98 -4.72
CA PRO A 161 2.08 -24.81 -5.32
C PRO A 161 2.16 -23.68 -6.36
N VAL A 162 1.02 -23.22 -6.90
CA VAL A 162 0.94 -22.03 -7.76
C VAL A 162 1.06 -20.74 -6.93
N GLN A 163 0.50 -20.70 -5.72
CA GLN A 163 0.55 -19.56 -4.81
C GLN A 163 1.98 -19.32 -4.28
N MET A 164 2.71 -20.39 -3.95
CA MET A 164 4.13 -20.31 -3.57
C MET A 164 5.05 -19.91 -4.73
N ARG A 165 4.70 -20.23 -5.99
CA ARG A 165 5.46 -19.78 -7.17
C ARG A 165 5.30 -18.29 -7.43
N ARG A 166 4.14 -17.68 -7.17
CA ARG A 166 3.91 -16.24 -7.44
C ARG A 166 4.74 -15.32 -6.54
N LEU A 167 4.91 -15.68 -5.26
CA LEU A 167 5.73 -14.91 -4.31
C LEU A 167 7.24 -15.11 -4.51
N ASN A 168 7.65 -16.27 -5.05
CA ASN A 168 9.06 -16.63 -5.28
C ASN A 168 9.50 -16.49 -6.74
N HIS A 169 8.66 -15.94 -7.62
CA HIS A 169 9.02 -15.71 -9.01
C HIS A 169 9.94 -14.48 -9.08
N GLN A 170 11.23 -14.73 -9.32
CA GLN A 170 12.19 -13.69 -9.63
C GLN A 170 12.29 -13.57 -11.15
N THR A 171 11.97 -12.39 -11.67
CA THR A 171 12.26 -12.05 -13.06
C THR A 171 13.70 -11.52 -13.16
N PRO A 172 14.37 -11.61 -14.31
CA PRO A 172 15.70 -11.03 -14.49
C PRO A 172 15.76 -9.54 -14.11
N GLY A 173 14.68 -8.80 -14.38
CA GLY A 173 14.56 -7.41 -13.96
C GLY A 173 14.55 -7.23 -12.43
N MET A 174 13.90 -8.13 -11.68
CA MET A 174 13.90 -8.06 -10.21
C MET A 174 15.28 -8.28 -9.60
N GLU A 175 16.16 -9.05 -10.26
CA GLU A 175 17.54 -9.22 -9.85
C GLU A 175 18.38 -7.96 -10.12
N MET A 176 18.12 -7.27 -11.23
CA MET A 176 18.80 -6.04 -11.63
C MET A 176 18.36 -4.81 -10.81
N HIS A 177 17.16 -4.82 -10.24
CA HIS A 177 16.58 -3.72 -9.46
C HIS A 177 16.27 -4.15 -8.01
N PRO A 178 17.30 -4.36 -7.16
CA PRO A 178 17.13 -4.85 -5.79
C PRO A 178 16.43 -3.85 -4.88
N PRO A 179 15.85 -4.30 -3.74
CA PRO A 179 15.27 -3.41 -2.75
C PRO A 179 16.26 -2.38 -2.19
N ILE A 180 15.84 -1.12 -2.13
CA ILE A 180 16.65 0.04 -1.75
C ILE A 180 16.40 0.39 -0.28
N PRO A 181 17.44 0.58 0.56
CA PRO A 181 17.26 1.06 1.93
C PRO A 181 16.55 2.41 1.99
N VAL A 182 15.63 2.58 2.95
CA VAL A 182 14.85 3.82 3.13
C VAL A 182 15.77 5.04 3.30
N SER A 183 16.90 4.88 3.98
CA SER A 183 17.92 5.93 4.17
C SER A 183 18.59 6.37 2.88
N GLU A 184 18.67 5.49 1.88
CA GLU A 184 19.34 5.74 0.60
C GLU A 184 18.35 6.10 -0.52
N PHE A 185 17.05 5.93 -0.26
CA PHE A 185 15.99 6.03 -1.26
C PHE A 185 15.93 7.42 -1.92
N ALA A 186 16.07 8.50 -1.14
CA ALA A 186 16.10 9.86 -1.69
C ALA A 186 17.27 10.04 -2.69
N GLY A 187 18.47 9.58 -2.34
CA GLY A 187 19.63 9.65 -3.23
C GLY A 187 19.49 8.75 -4.46
N HIS A 188 18.82 7.60 -4.33
CA HIS A 188 18.49 6.74 -5.47
C HIS A 188 17.52 7.43 -6.44
N VAL A 189 16.47 8.08 -5.95
CA VAL A 189 15.52 8.83 -6.77
C VAL A 189 16.19 9.98 -7.51
N GLU A 190 17.11 10.72 -6.87
CA GLU A 190 17.87 11.78 -7.55
C GLU A 190 18.76 11.23 -8.68
N ARG A 191 19.33 10.03 -8.52
CA ARG A 191 20.07 9.36 -9.61
C ARG A 191 19.14 8.98 -10.76
N LEU A 192 17.95 8.46 -10.47
CA LEU A 192 16.97 8.11 -11.50
C LEU A 192 16.50 9.34 -12.30
N LYS A 193 16.35 10.49 -11.64
CA LYS A 193 15.96 11.78 -12.27
C LYS A 193 17.06 12.41 -13.13
N ALA A 194 18.32 12.03 -12.93
CA ALA A 194 19.44 12.61 -13.66
C ALA A 194 19.33 12.35 -15.17
N ASN A 195 19.97 13.21 -15.98
CA ASN A 195 20.01 13.10 -17.44
C ASN A 195 18.60 13.00 -18.07
N ASP A 196 17.69 13.88 -17.65
CA ASP A 196 16.31 13.94 -18.15
C ASP A 196 15.54 12.63 -17.94
N ASN A 197 15.59 12.08 -16.72
CA ASN A 197 14.93 10.84 -16.33
C ASN A 197 15.38 9.58 -17.12
N MET A 198 16.53 9.59 -17.79
CA MET A 198 17.00 8.45 -18.61
C MET A 198 16.97 7.11 -17.88
N LEU A 199 17.40 7.07 -16.61
CA LEU A 199 17.39 5.83 -15.82
C LEU A 199 15.97 5.44 -15.36
N PHE A 200 15.09 6.42 -15.16
CA PHE A 200 13.67 6.15 -14.92
C PHE A 200 13.03 5.48 -16.14
N SER A 201 13.27 6.00 -17.34
CA SER A 201 12.75 5.39 -18.57
C SER A 201 13.25 3.96 -18.74
N GLN A 202 14.55 3.72 -18.57
CA GLN A 202 15.15 2.38 -18.67
C GLN A 202 14.57 1.40 -17.66
N GLU A 203 14.44 1.81 -16.38
CA GLU A 203 13.85 0.96 -15.35
C GLU A 203 12.37 0.69 -15.61
N TYR A 204 11.61 1.71 -16.01
CA TYR A 204 10.18 1.58 -16.28
C TYR A 204 9.88 0.67 -17.48
N GLU A 205 10.65 0.80 -18.56
CA GLU A 205 10.53 -0.03 -19.76
C GLU A 205 10.92 -1.49 -19.52
N SER A 206 11.79 -1.76 -18.53
CA SER A 206 12.21 -3.13 -18.21
C SER A 206 11.19 -3.90 -17.37
N ILE A 207 10.13 -3.26 -16.87
CA ILE A 207 9.10 -3.92 -16.03
C ILE A 207 8.34 -4.96 -16.85
N ASP A 208 8.72 -6.23 -16.65
CA ASP A 208 8.09 -7.40 -17.24
C ASP A 208 7.73 -8.43 -16.15
N PRO A 209 6.45 -8.82 -15.99
CA PRO A 209 6.06 -9.90 -15.09
C PRO A 209 6.58 -11.28 -15.52
N GLY A 210 7.10 -11.44 -16.74
CA GLY A 210 7.77 -12.67 -17.20
C GLY A 210 6.83 -13.87 -17.41
N GLN A 211 5.52 -13.61 -17.53
CA GLN A 211 4.48 -14.63 -17.60
C GLN A 211 3.43 -14.26 -18.67
N GLN A 212 2.81 -15.28 -19.26
CA GLN A 212 1.66 -15.10 -20.16
C GLN A 212 0.36 -15.26 -19.37
N PHE A 213 -0.63 -14.44 -19.70
CA PHE A 213 -1.93 -14.41 -19.03
C PHE A 213 -3.05 -14.57 -20.06
N THR A 214 -4.18 -15.14 -19.64
CA THR A 214 -5.41 -15.23 -20.44
C THR A 214 -6.44 -14.20 -19.96
N TRP A 215 -7.38 -13.87 -20.83
CA TRP A 215 -8.48 -12.94 -20.55
C TRP A 215 -9.76 -13.36 -21.29
N ASP A 216 -9.99 -14.66 -21.38
CA ASP A 216 -11.04 -15.29 -22.17
C ASP A 216 -12.42 -14.78 -21.76
N HIS A 217 -12.66 -14.63 -20.44
CA HIS A 217 -13.95 -14.14 -19.94
C HIS A 217 -14.19 -12.68 -20.32
N SER A 218 -13.14 -11.87 -20.41
CA SER A 218 -13.25 -10.48 -20.87
C SER A 218 -13.59 -10.39 -22.36
N ASN A 219 -13.23 -11.41 -23.14
CA ASN A 219 -13.41 -11.48 -24.59
C ASN A 219 -14.70 -12.19 -25.03
N LEU A 220 -15.43 -12.85 -24.12
CA LEU A 220 -16.73 -13.41 -24.43
C LEU A 220 -17.66 -12.32 -24.99
N GLU A 221 -18.37 -12.62 -26.07
CA GLU A 221 -19.22 -11.63 -26.77
C GLU A 221 -20.23 -10.97 -25.82
N ILE A 222 -20.79 -11.76 -24.91
CA ILE A 222 -21.73 -11.28 -23.88
C ILE A 222 -21.09 -10.38 -22.81
N ASN A 223 -19.76 -10.37 -22.67
CA ASN A 223 -19.06 -9.57 -21.68
C ASN A 223 -18.37 -8.33 -22.27
N LYS A 224 -18.17 -8.27 -23.60
CA LYS A 224 -17.47 -7.15 -24.25
C LYS A 224 -18.08 -5.78 -23.91
N HIS A 225 -19.40 -5.68 -23.87
CA HIS A 225 -20.10 -4.43 -23.53
C HIS A 225 -19.92 -4.00 -22.06
N LYS A 226 -19.50 -4.93 -21.18
CA LYS A 226 -19.17 -4.65 -19.78
C LYS A 226 -17.79 -4.02 -19.62
N ASN A 227 -16.98 -3.97 -20.69
CA ASN A 227 -15.66 -3.35 -20.71
C ASN A 227 -15.77 -1.94 -21.30
N ARG A 228 -15.47 -0.91 -20.49
CA ARG A 228 -15.44 0.48 -20.99
C ARG A 228 -14.34 0.74 -22.06
N TYR A 229 -13.32 -0.11 -22.16
CA TYR A 229 -12.25 -0.09 -23.16
C TYR A 229 -11.91 -1.53 -23.53
N ALA A 230 -11.91 -1.83 -24.83
CA ALA A 230 -11.64 -3.18 -25.34
C ALA A 230 -10.21 -3.66 -25.05
N ASN A 231 -9.25 -2.74 -24.97
CA ASN A 231 -7.85 -3.05 -24.69
C ASN A 231 -7.53 -3.16 -23.18
N VAL A 232 -8.48 -2.89 -22.29
CA VAL A 232 -8.30 -3.03 -20.83
C VAL A 232 -9.19 -4.15 -20.31
N VAL A 233 -8.60 -5.35 -20.22
CA VAL A 233 -9.27 -6.58 -19.83
C VAL A 233 -8.90 -7.01 -18.41
N ALA A 234 -9.73 -7.86 -17.80
CA ALA A 234 -9.39 -8.56 -16.58
C ALA A 234 -8.73 -9.90 -16.90
N TYR A 235 -7.55 -10.16 -16.34
CA TYR A 235 -6.91 -11.48 -16.44
C TYR A 235 -7.72 -12.55 -15.71
N ASP A 236 -7.88 -13.72 -16.32
CA ASP A 236 -8.78 -14.76 -15.81
C ASP A 236 -8.36 -15.28 -14.42
N HIS A 237 -7.06 -15.43 -14.20
CA HIS A 237 -6.52 -16.06 -12.99
C HIS A 237 -6.63 -15.20 -11.71
N SER A 238 -6.93 -13.91 -11.85
CA SER A 238 -7.01 -12.93 -10.78
C SER A 238 -8.29 -12.11 -10.81
N ARG A 239 -9.21 -12.36 -11.77
CA ARG A 239 -10.45 -11.62 -11.88
C ARG A 239 -11.33 -11.82 -10.66
N VAL A 240 -12.13 -10.81 -10.33
CA VAL A 240 -13.22 -10.98 -9.37
C VAL A 240 -14.34 -11.76 -10.06
N ILE A 241 -14.77 -12.86 -9.44
CA ILE A 241 -15.86 -13.71 -9.93
C ILE A 241 -17.08 -13.40 -9.08
N LEU A 242 -18.15 -12.94 -9.72
CA LEU A 242 -19.43 -12.71 -9.04
C LEU A 242 -20.24 -14.00 -8.99
N HIS A 243 -21.15 -14.13 -8.01
CA HIS A 243 -22.08 -15.26 -8.00
C HIS A 243 -22.92 -15.28 -9.28
N THR A 244 -23.05 -16.45 -9.90
CA THR A 244 -23.87 -16.63 -11.11
C THR A 244 -25.33 -16.40 -10.79
N ILE A 245 -26.02 -15.69 -11.67
CA ILE A 245 -27.48 -15.53 -11.64
C ILE A 245 -28.07 -16.55 -12.60
N ASP A 246 -28.95 -17.40 -12.09
CA ASP A 246 -29.60 -18.46 -12.88
C ASP A 246 -30.30 -17.87 -14.11
N GLY A 247 -30.05 -18.47 -15.27
CA GLY A 247 -30.62 -18.02 -16.54
C GLY A 247 -29.98 -16.77 -17.16
N VAL A 248 -28.96 -16.16 -16.53
CA VAL A 248 -28.25 -14.98 -17.06
C VAL A 248 -26.79 -15.33 -17.36
N PRO A 249 -26.45 -15.68 -18.62
CA PRO A 249 -25.07 -16.00 -18.99
C PRO A 249 -24.16 -14.77 -18.86
N GLY A 250 -22.91 -14.96 -18.44
CA GLY A 250 -21.95 -13.87 -18.19
C GLY A 250 -22.24 -13.02 -16.94
N SER A 251 -23.17 -13.46 -16.07
CA SER A 251 -23.47 -12.79 -14.80
C SER A 251 -22.36 -12.94 -13.74
N ASP A 252 -21.38 -13.81 -13.95
CA ASP A 252 -20.20 -13.94 -13.08
C ASP A 252 -19.10 -12.92 -13.40
N TYR A 253 -19.24 -12.18 -14.51
CA TYR A 253 -18.19 -11.29 -15.01
C TYR A 253 -18.37 -9.85 -14.56
N ILE A 254 -17.27 -9.29 -14.04
CA ILE A 254 -17.02 -7.86 -13.87
C ILE A 254 -15.56 -7.58 -14.22
N ASN A 255 -15.27 -6.43 -14.84
CA ASN A 255 -13.91 -6.03 -15.14
C ASN A 255 -13.22 -5.50 -13.87
N ALA A 256 -12.71 -6.43 -13.08
CA ALA A 256 -11.98 -6.18 -11.85
C ALA A 256 -11.02 -7.34 -11.57
N ASN A 257 -9.87 -7.03 -10.95
CA ASN A 257 -8.89 -8.03 -10.50
C ASN A 257 -8.52 -7.80 -9.05
N TYR A 258 -8.26 -8.89 -8.32
CA TYR A 258 -7.60 -8.80 -7.03
C TYR A 258 -6.14 -8.38 -7.19
N ILE A 259 -5.68 -7.51 -6.29
CA ILE A 259 -4.28 -7.07 -6.21
C ILE A 259 -3.79 -7.35 -4.79
N ASP A 260 -2.55 -7.83 -4.70
CA ASP A 260 -1.90 -8.12 -3.44
C ASP A 260 -1.41 -6.84 -2.75
N GLY A 261 -1.52 -6.81 -1.43
CA GLY A 261 -0.94 -5.79 -0.57
C GLY A 261 0.34 -6.25 0.12
N TYR A 262 0.84 -5.46 1.06
CA TYR A 262 2.04 -5.85 1.80
C TYR A 262 1.71 -6.98 2.76
N ARG A 263 2.19 -8.19 2.46
CA ARG A 263 1.93 -9.40 3.28
C ARG A 263 0.43 -9.72 3.45
N ARG A 264 -0.42 -9.20 2.56
CA ARG A 264 -1.86 -9.47 2.53
C ARG A 264 -2.28 -9.78 1.10
N HIS A 265 -2.52 -11.05 0.80
CA HIS A 265 -3.05 -11.46 -0.49
C HIS A 265 -4.44 -10.89 -0.72
N ASN A 266 -4.75 -10.55 -1.97
CA ASN A 266 -6.05 -10.01 -2.36
C ASN A 266 -6.51 -8.86 -1.44
N ALA A 267 -5.57 -8.03 -0.96
CA ALA A 267 -5.88 -6.91 -0.07
C ALA A 267 -6.79 -5.89 -0.76
N TYR A 268 -6.72 -5.85 -2.09
CA TYR A 268 -7.34 -4.83 -2.91
C TYR A 268 -8.09 -5.45 -4.08
N ILE A 269 -9.03 -4.67 -4.61
CA ILE A 269 -9.63 -4.91 -5.92
C ILE A 269 -9.37 -3.68 -6.79
N ALA A 270 -8.68 -3.89 -7.92
CA ALA A 270 -8.57 -2.88 -8.97
C ALA A 270 -9.69 -3.08 -9.99
N SER A 271 -10.57 -2.10 -10.14
CA SER A 271 -11.72 -2.18 -11.05
C SER A 271 -11.81 -0.98 -11.99
N GLN A 272 -12.55 -1.14 -13.08
CA GLN A 272 -12.95 -0.03 -13.94
C GLN A 272 -13.93 0.93 -13.24
N GLY A 273 -14.02 2.16 -13.73
CA GLY A 273 -15.15 3.03 -13.40
C GLY A 273 -16.44 2.41 -13.93
N PRO A 274 -17.45 2.14 -13.09
CA PRO A 274 -18.69 1.48 -13.51
C PRO A 274 -19.32 2.18 -14.71
N LEU A 275 -19.76 1.40 -15.69
CA LEU A 275 -20.63 1.85 -16.78
C LEU A 275 -22.08 1.89 -16.28
N ALA A 276 -22.94 2.64 -16.95
CA ALA A 276 -24.38 2.65 -16.69
C ALA A 276 -24.95 1.23 -16.54
N ASP A 277 -24.61 0.33 -17.46
CA ASP A 277 -25.10 -1.06 -17.48
C ASP A 277 -24.41 -1.98 -16.45
N THR A 278 -23.31 -1.54 -15.84
CA THR A 278 -22.55 -2.34 -14.87
C THR A 278 -22.60 -1.79 -13.44
N VAL A 279 -23.41 -0.76 -13.16
CA VAL A 279 -23.56 -0.20 -11.80
C VAL A 279 -24.09 -1.26 -10.83
N ALA A 280 -25.07 -2.06 -11.26
CA ALA A 280 -25.63 -3.14 -10.45
C ALA A 280 -24.59 -4.24 -10.16
N ASP A 281 -23.80 -4.63 -11.17
CA ASP A 281 -22.70 -5.59 -11.00
C ASP A 281 -21.63 -5.05 -10.04
N PHE A 282 -21.34 -3.74 -10.08
CA PHE A 282 -20.39 -3.11 -9.17
C PHE A 282 -20.86 -3.15 -7.71
N TRP A 283 -22.10 -2.76 -7.40
CA TRP A 283 -22.61 -2.85 -6.02
C TRP A 283 -22.78 -4.28 -5.54
N ARG A 284 -23.10 -5.21 -6.45
CA ARG A 284 -23.09 -6.64 -6.15
C ARG A 284 -21.69 -7.12 -5.79
N MET A 285 -20.64 -6.67 -6.51
CA MET A 285 -19.25 -6.92 -6.14
C MET A 285 -18.92 -6.38 -4.74
N VAL A 286 -19.25 -5.11 -4.46
CA VAL A 286 -19.02 -4.48 -3.14
C VAL A 286 -19.68 -5.31 -2.03
N TRP A 287 -20.91 -5.78 -2.27
CA TRP A 287 -21.61 -6.65 -1.34
C TRP A 287 -20.96 -8.02 -1.21
N GLU A 288 -20.78 -8.78 -2.28
CA GLU A 288 -20.24 -10.15 -2.22
C GLU A 288 -18.84 -10.19 -1.58
N GLN A 289 -18.02 -9.18 -1.86
CA GLN A 289 -16.67 -9.04 -1.33
C GLN A 289 -16.60 -8.45 0.08
N ARG A 290 -17.73 -8.07 0.68
CA ARG A 290 -17.78 -7.42 2.01
C ARG A 290 -16.88 -6.19 2.11
N SER A 291 -16.73 -5.46 1.01
CA SER A 291 -15.88 -4.28 0.94
C SER A 291 -16.56 -3.11 1.66
N SER A 292 -15.90 -2.59 2.70
CA SER A 292 -16.39 -1.44 3.47
C SER A 292 -15.87 -0.09 2.98
N THR A 293 -14.91 -0.10 2.04
CA THR A 293 -14.26 1.11 1.54
C THR A 293 -14.08 1.06 0.03
N ILE A 294 -14.43 2.15 -0.63
CA ILE A 294 -14.26 2.37 -2.07
C ILE A 294 -13.38 3.61 -2.26
N VAL A 295 -12.40 3.54 -3.15
CA VAL A 295 -11.55 4.66 -3.54
C VAL A 295 -11.78 4.96 -5.02
N MET A 296 -12.21 6.18 -5.30
CA MET A 296 -12.44 6.70 -6.64
C MET A 296 -11.38 7.74 -6.97
N MET A 297 -10.50 7.42 -7.92
CA MET A 297 -9.35 8.27 -8.29
C MET A 297 -9.63 9.14 -9.54
N THR A 298 -10.88 9.54 -9.77
CA THR A 298 -11.26 10.34 -10.96
C THR A 298 -12.48 11.20 -10.68
N LYS A 299 -12.67 12.25 -11.49
CA LYS A 299 -13.95 12.97 -11.58
C LYS A 299 -14.92 12.17 -12.47
N LEU A 300 -16.21 12.48 -12.40
CA LEU A 300 -17.20 11.85 -13.30
C LEU A 300 -16.95 12.23 -14.77
N GLU A 301 -16.55 13.49 -14.98
CA GLU A 301 -16.30 14.08 -16.28
C GLU A 301 -15.05 14.96 -16.24
N GLU A 302 -14.25 14.90 -17.30
CA GLU A 302 -13.10 15.79 -17.50
C GLU A 302 -13.11 16.24 -18.96
N ARG A 303 -13.12 17.56 -19.19
CA ARG A 303 -13.18 18.20 -20.52
C ARG A 303 -14.30 17.65 -21.42
N ALA A 304 -15.55 17.65 -20.93
CA ALA A 304 -16.70 17.13 -21.66
C ALA A 304 -16.65 15.62 -21.98
N ARG A 305 -15.71 14.87 -21.41
CA ARG A 305 -15.61 13.42 -21.60
C ARG A 305 -15.93 12.70 -20.31
N VAL A 306 -16.99 11.89 -20.34
CA VAL A 306 -17.34 10.99 -19.24
C VAL A 306 -16.18 10.03 -18.97
N LYS A 307 -15.81 9.96 -17.69
CA LYS A 307 -14.73 9.13 -17.14
C LYS A 307 -15.29 7.98 -16.33
N CYS A 308 -16.33 8.25 -15.55
CA CYS A 308 -17.03 7.25 -14.75
C CYS A 308 -18.49 7.67 -14.70
N ASP A 309 -19.40 6.72 -14.88
CA ASP A 309 -20.82 6.97 -14.64
C ASP A 309 -21.05 7.07 -13.13
N GLN A 310 -21.97 7.94 -12.73
CA GLN A 310 -22.30 8.07 -11.32
C GLN A 310 -23.05 6.81 -10.87
N TYR A 311 -22.43 6.08 -9.94
CA TYR A 311 -22.96 4.82 -9.42
C TYR A 311 -23.60 4.97 -8.03
N TRP A 312 -23.87 6.18 -7.57
CA TRP A 312 -24.44 6.42 -6.23
C TRP A 312 -25.62 7.39 -6.29
N PRO A 313 -26.58 7.30 -5.35
CA PRO A 313 -27.73 8.19 -5.32
C PRO A 313 -27.32 9.63 -5.01
N ASN A 314 -27.98 10.60 -5.63
CA ASN A 314 -27.78 12.01 -5.29
C ASN A 314 -28.30 12.35 -3.88
N ARG A 315 -29.34 11.65 -3.44
CA ARG A 315 -29.98 11.81 -2.11
C ARG A 315 -30.80 10.57 -1.79
N GLY A 316 -30.94 10.25 -0.50
CA GLY A 316 -31.78 9.14 -0.05
C GLY A 316 -31.26 7.78 -0.54
N SER A 317 -32.16 6.94 -1.01
CA SER A 317 -31.86 5.55 -1.40
C SER A 317 -32.18 5.29 -2.87
N GLU A 318 -31.30 4.56 -3.55
CA GLU A 318 -31.54 4.00 -4.89
C GLU A 318 -31.21 2.51 -4.89
N SER A 319 -31.91 1.74 -5.72
CA SER A 319 -31.69 0.29 -5.87
C SER A 319 -30.92 0.00 -7.14
N TYR A 320 -29.81 -0.73 -7.00
CA TYR A 320 -28.99 -1.22 -8.09
C TYR A 320 -28.99 -2.75 -8.08
N GLY A 321 -29.85 -3.35 -8.90
CA GLY A 321 -30.14 -4.78 -8.85
C GLY A 321 -30.74 -5.17 -7.48
N LEU A 322 -30.13 -6.13 -6.78
CA LEU A 322 -30.59 -6.61 -5.48
C LEU A 322 -30.10 -5.77 -4.30
N VAL A 323 -29.20 -4.81 -4.52
CA VAL A 323 -28.57 -3.99 -3.48
C VAL A 323 -29.22 -2.60 -3.47
N GLN A 324 -29.79 -2.22 -2.34
CA GLN A 324 -30.27 -0.87 -2.09
C GLN A 324 -29.18 -0.08 -1.37
N VAL A 325 -28.78 1.03 -2.00
CA VAL A 325 -27.71 1.92 -1.54
C VAL A 325 -28.35 3.20 -1.02
N THR A 326 -28.07 3.55 0.23
CA THR A 326 -28.58 4.77 0.87
C THR A 326 -27.42 5.70 1.17
N LEU A 327 -27.44 6.91 0.63
CA LEU A 327 -26.47 7.96 0.97
C LEU A 327 -26.83 8.55 2.33
N THR A 328 -25.93 8.43 3.30
CA THR A 328 -26.14 8.88 4.68
C THR A 328 -25.39 10.16 5.02
N ASP A 329 -24.22 10.38 4.42
CA ASP A 329 -23.40 11.58 4.68
C ASP A 329 -22.52 11.91 3.47
N THR A 330 -22.21 13.19 3.29
CA THR A 330 -21.28 13.68 2.27
C THR A 330 -20.44 14.82 2.84
N VAL A 331 -19.13 14.68 2.74
CA VAL A 331 -18.16 15.71 3.13
C VAL A 331 -17.29 16.05 1.93
N GLU A 332 -17.31 17.30 1.51
CA GLU A 332 -16.50 17.79 0.40
C GLU A 332 -15.35 18.66 0.91
N LEU A 333 -14.12 18.27 0.57
CA LEU A 333 -12.88 18.97 0.91
C LEU A 333 -12.19 19.45 -0.37
N ALA A 334 -11.13 20.25 -0.23
CA ALA A 334 -10.46 20.88 -1.38
C ALA A 334 -9.94 19.88 -2.43
N THR A 335 -9.44 18.72 -1.98
CA THR A 335 -8.73 17.76 -2.84
C THR A 335 -9.39 16.39 -2.93
N TYR A 336 -10.42 16.14 -2.11
CA TYR A 336 -11.21 14.92 -2.14
C TYR A 336 -12.59 15.12 -1.52
N SER A 337 -13.50 14.20 -1.80
CA SER A 337 -14.81 14.09 -1.14
C SER A 337 -14.97 12.73 -0.50
N THR A 338 -15.75 12.64 0.58
CA THR A 338 -16.11 11.36 1.21
C THR A 338 -17.61 11.21 1.27
N ARG A 339 -18.12 10.04 0.90
CA ARG A 339 -19.53 9.69 0.98
C ARG A 339 -19.69 8.46 1.86
N SER A 340 -20.64 8.51 2.78
CA SER A 340 -21.01 7.35 3.59
C SER A 340 -22.30 6.76 3.05
N PHE A 341 -22.30 5.43 2.90
CA PHE A 341 -23.43 4.67 2.39
C PHE A 341 -23.81 3.59 3.39
N THR A 342 -25.10 3.31 3.42
CA THR A 342 -25.63 2.08 3.99
C THR A 342 -26.15 1.21 2.84
N LEU A 343 -25.69 -0.04 2.82
CA LEU A 343 -26.15 -1.09 1.93
C LEU A 343 -27.14 -2.00 2.65
N THR A 344 -28.20 -2.34 1.96
CA THR A 344 -29.12 -3.43 2.32
C THR A 344 -29.37 -4.29 1.09
N ARG A 345 -29.52 -5.59 1.28
CA ARG A 345 -29.81 -6.52 0.18
C ARG A 345 -31.26 -6.99 0.28
N SER A 346 -31.97 -6.95 -0.85
CA SER A 346 -33.35 -7.42 -0.94
C SER A 346 -33.47 -8.87 -0.46
N GLY A 347 -34.42 -9.13 0.43
CA GLY A 347 -34.61 -10.45 1.06
C GLY A 347 -33.64 -10.77 2.21
N CYS A 348 -32.83 -9.81 2.67
CA CYS A 348 -31.94 -9.96 3.81
C CYS A 348 -32.10 -8.78 4.79
N THR A 349 -31.89 -9.05 6.09
CA THR A 349 -31.86 -8.02 7.14
C THR A 349 -30.45 -7.48 7.39
N GLU A 350 -29.44 -8.03 6.71
CA GLU A 350 -28.06 -7.59 6.84
C GLU A 350 -27.92 -6.16 6.32
N ARG A 351 -27.26 -5.33 7.13
CA ARG A 351 -26.93 -3.95 6.82
C ARG A 351 -25.41 -3.82 6.85
N ARG A 352 -24.85 -3.14 5.85
CA ARG A 352 -23.40 -2.88 5.78
C ARG A 352 -23.14 -1.42 5.49
N ASP A 353 -22.18 -0.84 6.21
CA ASP A 353 -21.77 0.52 5.97
C ASP A 353 -20.54 0.54 5.07
N VAL A 354 -20.59 1.40 4.04
CA VAL A 354 -19.54 1.55 3.04
C VAL A 354 -19.16 3.01 2.93
N ARG A 355 -17.87 3.32 2.93
CA ARG A 355 -17.36 4.68 2.70
C ARG A 355 -16.65 4.78 1.36
N GLN A 356 -17.07 5.72 0.54
CA GLN A 356 -16.38 6.09 -0.68
C GLN A 356 -15.49 7.31 -0.43
N PHE A 357 -14.27 7.25 -0.91
CA PHE A 357 -13.30 8.33 -0.93
C PHE A 357 -13.02 8.70 -2.39
N GLN A 358 -13.44 9.89 -2.83
CA GLN A 358 -13.21 10.36 -4.19
C GLN A 358 -12.13 11.42 -4.21
N PHE A 359 -10.97 11.12 -4.80
CA PHE A 359 -9.91 12.10 -5.01
C PHE A 359 -10.23 12.99 -6.23
N THR A 360 -10.25 14.31 -6.04
CA THR A 360 -10.73 15.29 -7.03
C THR A 360 -9.61 16.21 -7.54
N ALA A 361 -8.41 16.13 -6.97
CA ALA A 361 -7.26 16.96 -7.33
C ALA A 361 -6.26 16.28 -8.29
N TRP A 362 -6.59 15.12 -8.86
CA TRP A 362 -5.77 14.54 -9.93
C TRP A 362 -6.01 15.31 -11.25
N PRO A 363 -4.97 15.75 -11.97
CA PRO A 363 -5.13 16.50 -13.21
C PRO A 363 -5.54 15.60 -14.38
N ASP A 364 -6.23 16.17 -15.39
CA ASP A 364 -6.68 15.42 -16.58
C ASP A 364 -5.53 14.76 -17.36
N HIS A 365 -4.35 15.36 -17.31
CA HIS A 365 -3.12 14.88 -17.96
C HIS A 365 -1.97 14.87 -16.96
N GLY A 366 -1.11 13.85 -17.08
CA GLY A 366 0.04 13.66 -16.22
C GLY A 366 -0.32 13.29 -14.78
N VAL A 367 0.43 13.87 -13.85
CA VAL A 367 0.41 13.59 -12.41
C VAL A 367 0.28 14.90 -11.62
N PRO A 368 -0.20 14.85 -10.36
CA PRO A 368 -0.18 16.02 -9.50
C PRO A 368 1.23 16.62 -9.40
N GLU A 369 1.32 17.95 -9.41
CA GLU A 369 2.60 18.67 -9.32
C GLU A 369 3.35 18.34 -8.01
N PHE A 370 2.58 18.18 -6.93
CA PHE A 370 3.08 17.82 -5.60
C PHE A 370 2.35 16.59 -5.06
N PRO A 371 3.04 15.68 -4.35
CA PRO A 371 2.42 14.46 -3.84
C PRO A 371 1.66 14.66 -2.52
N THR A 372 1.84 15.81 -1.84
CA THR A 372 1.24 16.10 -0.53
C THR A 372 -0.28 15.84 -0.46
N PRO A 373 -1.11 16.28 -1.43
CA PRO A 373 -2.55 15.99 -1.40
C PRO A 373 -2.87 14.50 -1.48
N VAL A 374 -2.10 13.75 -2.28
CA VAL A 374 -2.26 12.30 -2.44
C VAL A 374 -1.85 11.58 -1.16
N LEU A 375 -0.75 11.99 -0.52
CA LEU A 375 -0.29 11.42 0.75
C LEU A 375 -1.29 11.68 1.89
N ALA A 376 -1.86 12.88 1.97
CA ALA A 376 -2.90 13.20 2.94
C ALA A 376 -4.17 12.35 2.71
N PHE A 377 -4.59 12.21 1.45
CA PHE A 377 -5.71 11.37 1.07
C PHE A 377 -5.48 9.89 1.44
N LEU A 378 -4.31 9.34 1.13
CA LEU A 378 -3.90 7.98 1.49
C LEU A 378 -4.00 7.71 2.99
N ARG A 379 -3.48 8.63 3.82
CA ARG A 379 -3.57 8.53 5.29
C ARG A 379 -5.03 8.44 5.76
N ARG A 380 -5.91 9.24 5.15
CA ARG A 380 -7.33 9.25 5.49
C ARG A 380 -8.02 7.93 5.12
N VAL A 381 -7.78 7.42 3.92
CA VAL A 381 -8.32 6.12 3.48
C VAL A 381 -7.81 5.00 4.37
N ARG A 382 -6.51 4.97 4.68
CA ARG A 382 -5.91 3.95 5.53
C ARG A 382 -6.50 3.96 6.94
N ALA A 383 -6.66 5.12 7.56
CA ALA A 383 -7.28 5.25 8.88
C ALA A 383 -8.73 4.70 8.87
N ALA A 384 -9.46 4.92 7.77
CA ALA A 384 -10.82 4.42 7.61
C ALA A 384 -10.88 2.89 7.38
N TRP A 385 -10.01 2.34 6.52
CA TRP A 385 -10.01 0.92 6.16
C TRP A 385 -9.38 0.04 7.24
N GLY A 386 -8.23 0.44 7.79
CA GLY A 386 -7.48 -0.31 8.81
C GLY A 386 -8.20 -0.45 10.16
N SER A 387 -9.25 0.34 10.40
CA SER A 387 -10.11 0.21 11.58
C SER A 387 -11.07 -0.98 11.51
N SER A 388 -11.11 -1.72 10.38
CA SER A 388 -12.03 -2.84 10.14
C SER A 388 -11.23 -4.14 9.99
N ALA A 389 -10.93 -4.81 11.12
CA ALA A 389 -10.18 -6.07 11.14
C ALA A 389 -10.84 -7.20 10.31
N ASP A 390 -12.17 -7.14 10.15
CA ASP A 390 -12.99 -8.10 9.39
C ASP A 390 -13.41 -7.57 8.00
N GLY A 391 -12.85 -6.44 7.57
CA GLY A 391 -13.22 -5.80 6.30
C GLY A 391 -12.67 -6.54 5.08
N GLY A 392 -13.52 -6.70 4.05
CA GLY A 392 -13.13 -7.21 2.74
C GLY A 392 -12.08 -6.34 2.02
N PRO A 393 -11.69 -6.71 0.80
CA PRO A 393 -10.71 -5.96 0.02
C PRO A 393 -11.15 -4.51 -0.20
N LEU A 394 -10.18 -3.59 -0.15
CA LEU A 394 -10.39 -2.19 -0.50
C LEU A 394 -10.56 -2.09 -2.03
N ILE A 395 -11.70 -1.59 -2.47
CA ILE A 395 -11.97 -1.41 -3.90
C ILE A 395 -11.37 -0.08 -4.34
N VAL A 396 -10.52 -0.09 -5.36
CA VAL A 396 -9.96 1.10 -5.98
C VAL A 396 -10.32 1.11 -7.46
N HIS A 397 -10.92 2.21 -7.91
CA HIS A 397 -11.25 2.40 -9.31
C HIS A 397 -10.94 3.84 -9.76
N CYS A 398 -10.87 4.02 -11.06
CA CYS A 398 -10.70 5.32 -11.71
C CYS A 398 -11.64 5.39 -12.93
N ARG A 399 -11.15 5.90 -14.06
CA ARG A 399 -11.78 5.79 -15.38
C ARG A 399 -11.76 4.35 -15.92
N GLN A 400 -10.59 3.70 -15.86
CA GLN A 400 -10.27 2.31 -16.30
C GLN A 400 -8.77 2.06 -16.38
N ARG A 401 -8.04 3.16 -16.40
CA ARG A 401 -6.63 3.27 -16.50
C ARG A 401 -5.98 2.75 -15.19
N SER A 402 -5.37 1.58 -15.25
CA SER A 402 -4.61 0.90 -14.18
C SER A 402 -3.48 1.76 -13.54
N ASP A 403 -3.37 3.01 -13.95
CA ASP A 403 -2.32 3.96 -13.69
C ASP A 403 -2.39 4.69 -12.34
N VAL A 404 -3.54 5.29 -11.98
CA VAL A 404 -3.64 6.06 -10.71
C VAL A 404 -3.82 5.14 -9.51
N CYS A 405 -4.47 3.98 -9.74
CA CYS A 405 -4.66 2.95 -8.72
C CYS A 405 -3.32 2.33 -8.31
N GLY A 406 -2.39 2.08 -9.25
CA GLY A 406 -1.05 1.58 -8.95
C GLY A 406 -0.24 2.52 -8.05
N CYS A 407 -0.35 3.83 -8.27
CA CYS A 407 0.28 4.84 -7.42
C CYS A 407 -0.27 4.82 -5.98
N PHE A 408 -1.59 4.64 -5.87
CA PHE A 408 -2.30 4.54 -4.60
C PHE A 408 -1.92 3.26 -3.83
N PHE A 409 -1.80 2.12 -4.52
CA PHE A 409 -1.42 0.84 -3.90
C PHE A 409 0.01 0.82 -3.38
N VAL A 410 0.95 1.41 -4.12
CA VAL A 410 2.33 1.57 -3.64
C VAL A 410 2.37 2.46 -2.39
N GLY A 411 1.61 3.55 -2.38
CA GLY A 411 1.50 4.43 -1.21
C GLY A 411 0.93 3.73 0.03
N LEU A 412 -0.04 2.83 -0.15
CA LEU A 412 -0.60 2.00 0.92
C LEU A 412 0.38 0.95 1.42
N PHE A 413 1.05 0.24 0.51
CA PHE A 413 2.03 -0.80 0.84
C PHE A 413 3.15 -0.26 1.73
N MET A 414 3.64 0.95 1.43
CA MET A 414 4.68 1.56 2.25
C MET A 414 4.17 2.02 3.60
N GLN A 415 2.95 2.55 3.68
CA GLN A 415 2.33 2.90 4.95
C GLN A 415 2.16 1.67 5.86
N GLU A 416 1.83 0.50 5.32
CA GLU A 416 1.81 -0.78 6.05
C GLU A 416 3.20 -1.22 6.52
N GLY A 417 4.26 -0.90 5.77
CA GLY A 417 5.65 -1.16 6.12
C GLY A 417 6.35 -0.13 7.03
N HIS A 418 5.76 1.06 7.25
CA HIS A 418 6.44 2.20 7.90
C HIS A 418 6.85 1.99 9.38
N TYR A 419 6.45 0.89 10.01
CA TYR A 419 6.90 0.53 11.36
C TYR A 419 7.92 -0.62 11.40
N GLY A 420 8.39 -1.14 10.25
CA GLY A 420 9.36 -2.25 10.24
C GLY A 420 10.15 -2.54 8.96
N CYS A 421 9.88 -1.88 7.83
CA CYS A 421 10.62 -2.10 6.58
C CYS A 421 11.88 -1.22 6.51
N ILE A 422 13.05 -1.85 6.42
CA ILE A 422 14.34 -1.19 6.21
C ILE A 422 14.52 -0.82 4.72
N THR A 423 13.82 -1.49 3.81
CA THR A 423 13.97 -1.38 2.35
C THR A 423 12.64 -1.19 1.61
N VAL A 424 12.73 -0.63 0.40
CA VAL A 424 11.62 -0.35 -0.53
C VAL A 424 12.00 -0.89 -1.91
N SER A 425 11.09 -1.58 -2.61
CA SER A 425 11.29 -1.98 -4.00
C SER A 425 10.04 -1.68 -4.82
N LEU A 426 10.07 -0.57 -5.55
CA LEU A 426 8.97 -0.15 -6.41
C LEU A 426 8.88 -0.96 -7.69
N TYR A 427 10.04 -1.27 -8.26
CA TYR A 427 10.17 -2.16 -9.39
C TYR A 427 9.44 -3.49 -9.12
N LEU A 428 9.75 -4.16 -8.00
CA LEU A 428 9.11 -5.40 -7.60
C LEU A 428 7.59 -5.26 -7.47
N GLN A 429 7.13 -4.23 -6.76
CA GLN A 429 5.71 -4.04 -6.52
C GLN A 429 4.93 -3.83 -7.82
N VAL A 430 5.44 -3.01 -8.74
CA VAL A 430 4.80 -2.77 -10.03
C VAL A 430 4.81 -4.03 -10.89
N THR A 431 5.91 -4.79 -10.89
CA THR A 431 5.99 -6.10 -11.57
C THR A 431 4.94 -7.07 -11.06
N CYS A 432 4.79 -7.21 -9.74
CA CYS A 432 3.75 -8.06 -9.13
C CYS A 432 2.33 -7.57 -9.48
N MET A 433 2.07 -6.26 -9.41
CA MET A 433 0.77 -5.70 -9.78
C MET A 433 0.44 -5.96 -11.26
N ARG A 434 1.43 -5.84 -12.16
CA ARG A 434 1.27 -6.12 -13.60
C ARG A 434 1.04 -7.60 -13.91
N ALA A 435 1.47 -8.50 -13.03
CA ALA A 435 1.12 -9.91 -13.12
C ALA A 435 -0.36 -10.17 -12.78
N GLN A 436 -0.97 -9.33 -11.93
CA GLN A 436 -2.35 -9.50 -11.48
C GLN A 436 -3.35 -8.71 -12.33
N ARG A 437 -2.98 -7.57 -12.92
CA ARG A 437 -3.81 -6.79 -13.83
C ARG A 437 -2.97 -6.06 -14.86
N ASN A 438 -3.45 -5.98 -16.09
CA ASN A 438 -2.72 -5.29 -17.16
C ASN A 438 -2.53 -3.79 -16.87
N TYR A 439 -1.39 -3.26 -17.33
CA TYR A 439 -1.05 -1.82 -17.34
C TYR A 439 -1.02 -1.11 -15.98
N MET A 440 -0.88 -1.83 -14.86
CA MET A 440 -0.70 -1.21 -13.54
C MET A 440 0.53 -0.27 -13.56
N VAL A 441 0.29 1.00 -13.19
CA VAL A 441 1.22 2.14 -13.44
C VAL A 441 1.56 2.25 -14.93
N GLN A 442 0.71 2.95 -15.70
CA GLN A 442 0.72 2.91 -17.17
C GLN A 442 1.75 3.85 -17.82
N THR A 443 2.22 4.88 -17.12
CA THR A 443 3.16 5.87 -17.68
C THR A 443 4.39 6.03 -16.79
N GLU A 444 5.50 6.41 -17.40
CA GLU A 444 6.75 6.74 -16.69
C GLU A 444 6.53 7.90 -15.70
N GLU A 445 5.77 8.93 -16.08
CA GLU A 445 5.47 10.08 -15.20
C GLU A 445 4.81 9.63 -13.88
N GLN A 446 3.92 8.64 -13.93
CA GLN A 446 3.30 8.06 -12.74
C GLN A 446 4.29 7.24 -11.93
N TYR A 447 5.15 6.45 -12.58
CA TYR A 447 6.21 5.72 -11.91
C TYR A 447 7.16 6.66 -11.15
N ALA A 448 7.59 7.75 -11.78
CA ALA A 448 8.42 8.79 -11.17
C ALA A 448 7.68 9.58 -10.07
N PHE A 449 6.37 9.83 -10.24
CA PHE A 449 5.53 10.46 -9.21
C PHE A 449 5.48 9.62 -7.94
N VAL A 450 5.30 8.31 -8.08
CA VAL A 450 5.27 7.37 -6.94
C VAL A 450 6.59 7.41 -6.16
N HIS A 451 7.73 7.41 -6.85
CA HIS A 451 9.04 7.59 -6.20
C HIS A 451 9.11 8.91 -5.42
N THR A 452 8.66 10.00 -6.04
CA THR A 452 8.66 11.34 -5.41
C THR A 452 7.74 11.40 -4.19
N ALA A 453 6.55 10.81 -4.28
CA ALA A 453 5.61 10.71 -3.16
C ALA A 453 6.20 9.96 -1.97
N LEU A 454 6.97 8.91 -2.24
CA LEU A 454 7.59 8.11 -1.20
C LEU A 454 8.79 8.78 -0.55
N VAL A 455 9.61 9.50 -1.32
CA VAL A 455 10.64 10.37 -0.76
C VAL A 455 10.01 11.39 0.20
N GLU A 456 8.91 12.04 -0.20
CA GLU A 456 8.22 12.99 0.67
C GLU A 456 7.62 12.33 1.92
N ALA A 457 6.99 11.16 1.77
CA ALA A 457 6.39 10.43 2.89
C ALA A 457 7.44 10.00 3.92
N VAL A 458 8.59 9.50 3.47
CA VAL A 458 9.73 9.11 4.32
C VAL A 458 10.35 10.32 4.99
N SER A 459 10.57 11.40 4.24
CA SER A 459 11.28 12.59 4.74
C SER A 459 10.44 13.39 5.74
N SER A 460 9.13 13.48 5.50
CA SER A 460 8.21 14.31 6.30
C SER A 460 7.61 13.58 7.48
N GLY A 461 7.43 12.26 7.38
CA GLY A 461 6.72 11.47 8.40
C GLY A 461 5.25 11.89 8.56
N CYS A 462 4.64 11.52 9.70
CA CYS A 462 3.29 11.92 10.05
C CYS A 462 3.31 13.06 11.08
N THR A 463 2.91 14.25 10.64
CA THR A 463 2.86 15.48 11.46
C THR A 463 1.43 15.85 11.91
N GLU A 464 0.43 15.04 11.55
CA GLU A 464 -0.95 15.25 11.99
C GLU A 464 -1.11 14.89 13.47
N THR A 465 -1.70 15.80 14.24
CA THR A 465 -1.93 15.64 15.68
C THR A 465 -3.40 15.83 16.03
N PRO A 466 -4.06 14.87 16.71
CA PRO A 466 -5.41 15.06 17.22
C PRO A 466 -5.48 16.27 18.16
N ALA A 467 -6.55 17.06 18.09
CA ALA A 467 -6.70 18.27 18.91
C ALA A 467 -6.48 18.02 20.42
N ARG A 468 -6.99 16.89 20.93
CA ARG A 468 -6.79 16.46 22.33
C ARG A 468 -5.33 16.26 22.75
N SER A 469 -4.43 16.02 21.80
CA SER A 469 -3.01 15.76 22.03
C SER A 469 -2.12 16.94 21.60
N LEU A 470 -2.71 18.03 21.11
CA LEU A 470 -1.97 19.18 20.59
C LEU A 470 -1.04 19.79 21.64
N HIS A 471 -1.53 19.98 22.87
CA HIS A 471 -0.73 20.56 23.95
C HIS A 471 0.53 19.71 24.25
N ALA A 472 0.35 18.40 24.43
CA ALA A 472 1.46 17.48 24.68
C ALA A 472 2.44 17.41 23.49
N HIS A 473 1.94 17.54 22.26
CA HIS A 473 2.80 17.59 21.07
C HIS A 473 3.62 18.88 21.01
N LEU A 474 3.01 20.05 21.27
CA LEU A 474 3.72 21.32 21.32
C LEU A 474 4.79 21.35 22.41
N GLN A 475 4.52 20.76 23.59
CA GLN A 475 5.51 20.61 24.64
C GLN A 475 6.73 19.80 24.16
N ARG A 476 6.51 18.67 23.47
CA ARG A 476 7.60 17.87 22.88
C ARG A 476 8.39 18.64 21.82
N LEU A 477 7.70 19.39 20.95
CA LEU A 477 8.38 20.20 19.92
C LEU A 477 9.17 21.37 20.51
N SER A 478 8.80 21.87 21.69
CA SER A 478 9.50 22.98 22.35
C SER A 478 10.74 22.54 23.13
N GLN A 479 10.89 21.23 23.40
CA GLN A 479 12.05 20.70 24.11
C GLN A 479 13.29 20.71 23.22
N SER A 480 14.45 20.97 23.81
CA SER A 480 15.74 20.85 23.12
C SER A 480 15.98 19.38 22.77
N VAL A 481 16.24 19.11 21.48
CA VAL A 481 16.50 17.75 20.98
C VAL A 481 17.97 17.37 21.15
N SER A 482 18.85 18.38 21.23
CA SER A 482 20.29 18.20 21.41
C SER A 482 20.75 18.75 22.76
N HIS A 483 21.66 18.02 23.40
CA HIS A 483 22.40 18.50 24.58
C HIS A 483 23.57 19.43 24.19
N THR A 484 24.04 19.36 22.94
CA THR A 484 25.18 20.15 22.44
C THR A 484 24.75 21.45 21.75
N GLU A 485 23.51 21.53 21.27
CA GLU A 485 22.94 22.72 20.63
C GLU A 485 21.61 23.12 21.27
N PRO A 486 21.62 23.97 22.30
CA PRO A 486 20.42 24.32 23.08
C PRO A 486 19.34 25.10 22.30
N ARG A 487 19.59 25.48 21.04
CA ARG A 487 18.63 26.17 20.16
C ARG A 487 17.86 25.23 19.22
N THR A 488 18.25 23.96 19.14
CA THR A 488 17.67 23.00 18.18
C THR A 488 16.49 22.27 18.83
N THR A 489 15.31 22.89 18.75
CA THR A 489 14.04 22.31 19.22
C THR A 489 13.42 21.41 18.14
N GLY A 490 12.45 20.58 18.53
CA GLY A 490 11.68 19.79 17.56
C GLY A 490 10.97 20.68 16.53
N LEU A 491 10.44 21.83 16.96
CA LEU A 491 9.84 22.81 16.06
C LEU A 491 10.83 23.38 15.05
N HIS A 492 12.06 23.67 15.49
CA HIS A 492 13.12 24.14 14.59
C HIS A 492 13.47 23.10 13.52
N LEU A 493 13.59 21.82 13.92
CA LEU A 493 13.86 20.72 13.00
C LEU A 493 12.71 20.50 12.00
N GLU A 494 11.45 20.58 12.44
CA GLU A 494 10.30 20.50 11.54
C GLU A 494 10.29 21.66 10.54
N PHE A 495 10.56 22.89 10.98
CA PHE A 495 10.66 24.04 10.09
C PHE A 495 11.82 23.91 9.09
N GLN A 496 12.98 23.41 9.54
CA GLN A 496 14.12 23.17 8.67
C GLN A 496 13.81 22.13 7.58
N ARG A 497 13.00 21.10 7.88
CA ARG A 497 12.55 20.13 6.86
C ARG A 497 11.72 20.79 5.75
N LEU A 498 10.89 21.78 6.07
CA LEU A 498 10.13 22.56 5.07
C LEU A 498 11.07 23.37 4.15
N GLN A 499 12.21 23.83 4.67
CA GLN A 499 13.20 24.54 3.86
C GLN A 499 14.03 23.58 2.98
N MET A 500 14.30 22.38 3.49
CA MET A 500 15.07 21.35 2.78
C MET A 500 14.26 20.59 1.74
N SER A 501 12.93 20.54 1.87
CA SER A 501 12.07 20.17 0.74
C SER A 501 12.26 21.26 -0.31
N LYS A 502 13.27 21.06 -1.18
CA LYS A 502 13.44 21.79 -2.42
C LYS A 502 12.18 21.50 -3.23
N LEU A 503 11.12 22.25 -2.97
CA LEU A 503 10.04 22.45 -3.92
C LEU A 503 10.78 22.76 -5.21
N ARG A 504 10.62 21.87 -6.21
CA ARG A 504 10.94 22.24 -7.60
C ARG A 504 10.38 23.65 -7.72
N VAL A 505 11.24 24.64 -7.93
CA VAL A 505 10.78 25.99 -8.19
C VAL A 505 9.98 25.81 -9.46
N SER A 506 8.67 25.68 -9.30
CA SER A 506 7.74 25.62 -10.41
C SER A 506 8.07 26.84 -11.23
N THR A 507 8.36 26.59 -12.51
CA THR A 507 8.97 27.61 -13.34
C THR A 507 8.06 28.83 -13.29
N ALA A 508 8.64 30.00 -13.02
CA ALA A 508 7.92 31.26 -12.99
C ALA A 508 8.30 32.13 -14.20
N PRO A 509 8.30 31.58 -15.45
CA PRO A 509 8.78 32.31 -16.60
C PRO A 509 7.97 33.57 -16.83
N SER A 510 6.65 33.55 -16.57
CA SER A 510 5.78 34.71 -16.74
C SER A 510 6.22 35.88 -15.86
N GLY A 511 6.47 35.63 -14.58
CA GLY A 511 6.90 36.68 -13.65
C GLY A 511 8.36 37.11 -13.81
N ALA A 512 9.19 36.28 -14.45
CA ALA A 512 10.58 36.60 -14.78
C ALA A 512 10.75 37.41 -16.07
N LEU A 513 9.70 37.54 -16.90
CA LEU A 513 9.75 38.32 -18.14
C LEU A 513 10.21 39.76 -17.89
N PRO A 514 11.05 40.36 -18.77
CA PRO A 514 11.54 41.72 -18.59
C PRO A 514 10.44 42.77 -18.37
N CYS A 515 9.31 42.66 -19.08
CA CYS A 515 8.15 43.56 -18.93
C CYS A 515 7.42 43.42 -17.58
N ASN A 516 7.57 42.29 -16.90
CA ASN A 516 6.89 41.99 -15.63
C ASN A 516 7.77 42.20 -14.40
N LYS A 517 9.09 42.39 -14.57
CA LYS A 517 10.03 42.55 -13.45
C LYS A 517 9.66 43.69 -12.50
N LEU A 518 9.23 44.83 -13.04
CA LEU A 518 8.84 46.01 -12.26
C LEU A 518 7.49 45.83 -11.55
N LYS A 519 6.71 44.82 -11.91
CA LYS A 519 5.45 44.46 -11.24
C LYS A 519 5.68 43.63 -9.97
N ASN A 520 6.91 43.23 -9.68
CA ASN A 520 7.28 42.43 -8.51
C ASN A 520 7.94 43.30 -7.44
N ARG A 521 7.38 43.33 -6.23
CA ARG A 521 7.97 44.03 -5.08
C ARG A 521 9.30 43.40 -4.66
N LEU A 522 9.42 42.08 -4.78
CA LEU A 522 10.65 41.32 -4.56
C LEU A 522 10.90 40.39 -5.74
N LEU A 523 12.08 40.45 -6.35
CA LEU A 523 12.45 39.61 -7.49
C LEU A 523 12.62 38.12 -7.12
N THR A 524 12.75 37.80 -5.83
CA THR A 524 12.86 36.44 -5.32
C THR A 524 11.51 35.83 -4.93
N VAL A 525 10.44 36.63 -4.91
CA VAL A 525 9.08 36.19 -4.54
C VAL A 525 8.18 36.41 -5.75
N ILE A 526 8.12 35.39 -6.60
CA ILE A 526 7.36 35.41 -7.86
C ILE A 526 6.36 34.24 -7.83
N PRO A 527 5.11 34.45 -8.26
CA PRO A 527 4.13 33.37 -8.34
C PRO A 527 4.59 32.34 -9.37
N PRO A 528 4.50 31.03 -9.07
CA PRO A 528 4.73 30.00 -10.07
C PRO A 528 3.59 29.98 -11.09
N ASP A 529 3.91 29.69 -12.34
CA ASP A 529 2.94 29.78 -13.43
C ASP A 529 1.76 28.80 -13.26
N SER A 530 1.96 27.68 -12.54
CA SER A 530 0.91 26.71 -12.26
C SER A 530 -0.22 27.23 -11.36
N SER A 531 0.06 28.23 -10.52
CA SER A 531 -0.92 28.80 -9.58
C SER A 531 -1.13 30.31 -9.74
N ARG A 532 -0.44 30.98 -10.67
CA ARG A 532 -0.55 32.42 -10.86
C ARG A 532 -1.99 32.84 -11.18
N VAL A 533 -2.38 34.01 -10.69
CA VAL A 533 -3.62 34.66 -11.14
C VAL A 533 -3.35 35.35 -12.47
N ALA A 534 -3.95 34.84 -13.54
CA ALA A 534 -3.86 35.43 -14.87
C ALA A 534 -5.00 36.44 -15.07
N LEU A 535 -4.64 37.67 -15.46
CA LEU A 535 -5.60 38.70 -15.82
C LEU A 535 -5.99 38.58 -17.29
N GLN A 536 -7.13 39.16 -17.66
CA GLN A 536 -7.51 39.28 -19.06
C GLN A 536 -6.49 40.15 -19.80
N ALA A 537 -5.83 39.58 -20.82
CA ALA A 537 -4.80 40.28 -21.57
C ALA A 537 -5.39 41.51 -22.31
N ILE A 538 -4.71 42.64 -22.19
CA ILE A 538 -5.03 43.87 -22.89
C ILE A 538 -4.32 43.86 -24.25
N ARG A 539 -5.08 44.05 -25.33
CA ARG A 539 -4.54 44.04 -26.69
C ARG A 539 -3.47 45.13 -26.85
N GLY A 540 -2.33 44.75 -27.42
CA GLY A 540 -1.20 45.66 -27.66
C GLY A 540 -0.30 45.89 -26.43
N THR A 541 -0.64 45.35 -25.26
CA THR A 541 0.15 45.54 -24.03
C THR A 541 0.72 44.22 -23.54
N GLN A 542 2.01 43.99 -23.81
CA GLN A 542 2.71 42.79 -23.36
C GLN A 542 2.80 42.73 -21.82
N GLY A 543 2.55 41.56 -21.22
CA GLY A 543 2.58 41.38 -19.75
C GLY A 543 1.38 41.99 -19.01
N SER A 544 0.35 42.42 -19.74
CA SER A 544 -0.91 42.91 -19.14
C SER A 544 -1.76 41.81 -18.51
N ASP A 545 -1.44 40.54 -18.74
CA ASP A 545 -2.07 39.38 -18.10
C ASP A 545 -1.42 39.02 -16.75
N TYR A 546 -0.37 39.74 -16.35
CA TYR A 546 0.44 39.42 -15.18
C TYR A 546 0.19 40.35 -13.99
N ILE A 547 -0.01 39.73 -12.83
CA ILE A 547 0.06 40.31 -11.50
C ILE A 547 0.80 39.34 -10.57
N ASN A 548 1.54 39.86 -9.59
CA ASN A 548 2.21 39.02 -8.59
C ASN A 548 1.18 38.51 -7.56
N ALA A 549 0.49 37.43 -7.92
CA ALA A 549 -0.52 36.78 -7.10
C ALA A 549 -0.62 35.29 -7.45
N SER A 550 -0.89 34.47 -6.44
CA SER A 550 -1.12 33.02 -6.58
C SER A 550 -2.46 32.63 -5.96
N TYR A 551 -3.15 31.70 -6.60
CA TYR A 551 -4.27 30.98 -5.98
C TYR A 551 -3.78 30.03 -4.91
N ILE A 552 -4.46 30.03 -3.77
CA ILE A 552 -4.21 29.12 -2.65
C ILE A 552 -5.52 28.40 -2.33
N ASP A 553 -5.42 27.07 -2.19
CA ASP A 553 -6.57 26.24 -1.86
C ASP A 553 -7.01 26.44 -0.40
N GLY A 554 -8.32 26.32 -0.17
CA GLY A 554 -8.91 26.35 1.16
C GLY A 554 -8.99 24.98 1.82
N TYR A 555 -9.76 24.88 2.91
CA TYR A 555 -10.03 23.62 3.58
C TYR A 555 -11.15 22.79 2.89
N ARG A 556 -12.24 23.46 2.50
CA ARG A 556 -13.42 22.86 1.84
C ARG A 556 -13.28 22.87 0.32
N SER A 557 -14.25 22.32 -0.41
CA SER A 557 -14.23 22.11 -1.88
C SER A 557 -14.04 23.35 -2.77
N GLN A 558 -13.80 24.52 -2.19
CA GLN A 558 -13.33 25.71 -2.88
C GLN A 558 -11.82 25.59 -3.13
N GLN A 559 -11.45 24.92 -4.23
CA GLN A 559 -10.14 25.15 -4.84
C GLN A 559 -10.01 26.64 -5.13
N ARG A 560 -8.80 27.20 -4.98
CA ARG A 560 -8.54 28.64 -5.16
C ARG A 560 -9.34 29.55 -4.21
N ALA A 561 -9.57 29.11 -2.97
CA ALA A 561 -10.33 29.87 -1.97
C ALA A 561 -9.70 31.22 -1.61
N TYR A 562 -8.37 31.35 -1.75
CA TYR A 562 -7.65 32.57 -1.47
C TYR A 562 -6.79 33.00 -2.65
N ILE A 563 -6.56 34.31 -2.75
CA ILE A 563 -5.52 34.90 -3.57
C ILE A 563 -4.47 35.46 -2.62
N ALA A 564 -3.28 34.86 -2.62
CA ALA A 564 -2.12 35.41 -1.94
C ALA A 564 -1.39 36.34 -2.90
N THR A 565 -1.33 37.63 -2.58
CA THR A 565 -0.69 38.65 -3.42
C THR A 565 0.19 39.57 -2.58
N GLN A 566 1.20 40.17 -3.20
CA GLN A 566 2.00 41.21 -2.56
C GLN A 566 1.15 42.46 -2.28
N GLY A 567 1.58 43.30 -1.33
CA GLY A 567 1.05 44.65 -1.21
C GLY A 567 1.28 45.43 -2.52
N PRO A 568 0.24 46.04 -3.13
CA PRO A 568 0.33 46.65 -4.45
C PRO A 568 1.42 47.71 -4.50
N LEU A 569 2.05 47.81 -5.67
CA LEU A 569 2.92 48.93 -6.03
C LEU A 569 2.07 50.04 -6.67
N PRO A 570 2.53 51.29 -6.70
CA PRO A 570 1.86 52.35 -7.45
C PRO A 570 1.53 51.92 -8.89
N GLU A 571 2.45 51.22 -9.56
CA GLU A 571 2.35 50.76 -10.94
C GLU A 571 1.42 49.53 -11.12
N THR A 572 1.01 48.86 -10.04
CA THR A 572 0.16 47.65 -10.08
C THR A 572 -1.16 47.82 -9.34
N THR A 573 -1.49 49.05 -8.92
CA THR A 573 -2.73 49.33 -8.19
C THR A 573 -3.96 49.09 -9.07
N GLU A 574 -3.92 49.48 -10.35
CA GLU A 574 -4.99 49.18 -11.31
C GLU A 574 -5.12 47.66 -11.58
N ASP A 575 -3.98 46.98 -11.75
CA ASP A 575 -3.92 45.53 -11.93
C ASP A 575 -4.56 44.79 -10.73
N LEU A 576 -4.37 45.29 -9.50
CA LEU A 576 -4.99 44.72 -8.30
C LEU A 576 -6.52 44.83 -8.36
N TRP A 577 -7.07 46.02 -8.65
CA TRP A 577 -8.52 46.20 -8.73
C TRP A 577 -9.15 45.38 -9.86
N ARG A 578 -8.45 45.29 -11.00
CA ARG A 578 -8.84 44.44 -12.11
C ARG A 578 -8.84 42.96 -11.70
N MET A 579 -7.82 42.51 -10.98
CA MET A 579 -7.78 41.16 -10.42
C MET A 579 -8.98 40.88 -9.52
N LEU A 580 -9.30 41.78 -8.58
CA LEU A 580 -10.43 41.60 -7.67
C LEU A 580 -11.75 41.50 -8.44
N TRP A 581 -11.94 42.34 -9.45
CA TRP A 581 -13.12 42.32 -10.30
C TRP A 581 -13.23 41.04 -11.14
N GLU A 582 -12.17 40.70 -11.90
CA GLU A 582 -12.15 39.54 -12.80
C GLU A 582 -12.30 38.21 -12.04
N GLN A 583 -11.78 38.14 -10.80
CA GLN A 583 -11.87 36.95 -9.95
C GLN A 583 -13.05 36.97 -8.98
N ASN A 584 -13.94 37.97 -9.07
CA ASN A 584 -15.09 38.14 -8.19
C ASN A 584 -14.71 38.09 -6.69
N SER A 585 -13.56 38.67 -6.34
CA SER A 585 -13.06 38.74 -4.97
C SER A 585 -13.52 40.02 -4.31
N THR A 586 -14.33 39.89 -3.27
CA THR A 586 -15.00 41.02 -2.58
C THR A 586 -14.47 41.28 -1.17
N ILE A 587 -13.53 40.46 -0.69
CA ILE A 587 -12.95 40.57 0.65
C ILE A 587 -11.44 40.69 0.51
N VAL A 588 -10.89 41.80 1.01
CA VAL A 588 -9.44 42.06 1.04
C VAL A 588 -8.96 42.07 2.48
N VAL A 589 -7.95 41.26 2.78
CA VAL A 589 -7.28 41.22 4.08
C VAL A 589 -5.89 41.81 3.95
N MET A 590 -5.69 43.01 4.50
CA MET A 590 -4.38 43.68 4.52
C MET A 590 -3.67 43.34 5.84
N LEU A 591 -2.50 42.69 5.75
CA LEU A 591 -1.73 42.21 6.91
C LEU A 591 -0.54 43.11 7.28
N THR A 592 -0.43 44.30 6.67
CA THR A 592 0.65 45.26 6.93
C THR A 592 0.07 46.66 7.10
N LYS A 593 0.82 47.56 7.74
CA LYS A 593 0.56 49.00 7.61
C LYS A 593 1.01 49.49 6.22
N LEU A 594 0.65 50.73 5.87
CA LEU A 594 1.15 51.38 4.65
C LEU A 594 2.67 51.57 4.70
N ARG A 595 3.22 51.82 5.89
CA ARG A 595 4.66 51.97 6.13
C ARG A 595 5.02 51.35 7.47
N GLU A 596 6.13 50.63 7.50
CA GLU A 596 6.69 50.00 8.71
C GLU A 596 8.20 50.18 8.73
N MET A 597 8.77 50.49 9.90
CA MET A 597 10.23 50.72 10.05
C MET A 597 10.79 51.76 9.05
N GLY A 598 9.99 52.75 8.67
CA GLY A 598 10.38 53.82 7.74
C GLY A 598 10.37 53.43 6.26
N ARG A 599 9.95 52.20 5.92
CA ARG A 599 9.83 51.69 4.56
C ARG A 599 8.38 51.62 4.12
#